data_AF-A0A967SE70-F1
#
_entry.id   AF-A0A967SE70-F1
#
_cell.length_a   1.000
_cell.length_b   1.000
_cell.length_c   1.000
_cell.angle_alpha   90.00
_cell.angle_beta   90.00
_cell.angle_gamma   90.00
#
_symmetry.space_group_name_H-M   'P 1'
#
loop_
_entity.id
_entity.type
_entity.pdbx_description
1 polymer ?
#
loop_
_entity_poly.entity_id
_entity_poly.type
_entity_poly.pdbx_seq_one_letter_code
_entity_poly.pdbx_strand_id
1 'polypeptide(L)'
;MSTDHPENHVPDMLRELRRILDERLKIERATLNRKVRVISWTALILALVALVGTGGLVYYALYHQLPAVTSPSLRTHELVLVGPEGDERGYWRVDDEGTARLVLRDPDGVDRLKLTLRSNGEQGVSFADSTGSARVVLGYLDDGSMTLAFADARGQTRTVLGLAPDEASSLLFADPNGGTRAVLGVESDGTPTFWWPSLTTSAEPGNGN
;
A
#
# COMPACT_ATOMS: atom_id res chain seq x y z
N MET A 1 -101.54 20.78 -70.50
CA MET A 1 -101.06 19.63 -69.70
C MET A 1 -99.54 19.67 -69.75
N SER A 2 -98.91 20.41 -68.83
CA SER A 2 -97.44 20.49 -68.71
C SER A 2 -97.08 19.73 -67.44
N THR A 3 -96.42 18.58 -67.61
CA THR A 3 -96.10 17.66 -66.53
C THR A 3 -94.87 18.18 -65.78
N ASP A 4 -95.10 18.57 -64.53
CA ASP A 4 -94.08 18.84 -63.53
C ASP A 4 -93.21 17.59 -63.34
N HIS A 5 -91.92 17.72 -63.58
CA HIS A 5 -90.95 16.62 -63.64
C HIS A 5 -90.30 16.47 -62.26
N PRO A 6 -90.36 15.30 -61.61
CA PRO A 6 -89.85 15.16 -60.25
C PRO A 6 -88.33 15.32 -60.24
N GLU A 7 -87.84 16.39 -59.61
CA GLU A 7 -86.42 16.65 -59.45
C GLU A 7 -85.74 15.49 -58.70
N ASN A 8 -84.65 15.02 -59.27
CA ASN A 8 -83.92 13.83 -58.86
C ASN A 8 -83.13 14.13 -57.56
N HIS A 9 -83.73 13.87 -56.39
CA HIS A 9 -83.14 14.10 -55.05
C HIS A 9 -82.14 13.01 -54.60
N VAL A 10 -82.02 11.92 -55.36
CA VAL A 10 -81.15 10.78 -55.05
C VAL A 10 -79.65 11.14 -55.01
N PRO A 11 -79.11 11.98 -55.92
CA PRO A 11 -77.71 12.39 -55.88
C PRO A 11 -77.36 13.21 -54.64
N ASP A 12 -78.28 14.03 -54.14
CA ASP A 12 -78.02 14.89 -52.98
C ASP A 12 -78.08 14.13 -51.66
N MET A 13 -79.01 13.18 -51.49
CA MET A 13 -79.00 12.30 -50.31
C MET A 13 -77.72 11.45 -50.24
N LEU A 14 -77.21 10.95 -51.36
CA LEU A 14 -75.97 10.17 -51.39
C LEU A 14 -74.74 11.02 -51.05
N ARG A 15 -74.72 12.30 -51.46
CA ARG A 15 -73.66 13.25 -51.08
C ARG A 15 -73.70 13.56 -49.59
N GLU A 16 -74.89 13.74 -49.03
CA GLU A 16 -75.06 14.04 -47.62
C GLU A 16 -74.74 12.84 -46.72
N LEU A 17 -75.18 11.63 -47.09
CA LEU A 17 -74.80 10.39 -46.42
C LEU A 17 -73.29 10.18 -46.44
N ARG A 18 -72.64 10.38 -47.59
CA ARG A 18 -71.18 10.30 -47.73
C ARG A 18 -70.48 11.32 -46.83
N ARG A 19 -70.98 12.55 -46.76
CA ARG A 19 -70.45 13.61 -45.90
C ARG A 19 -70.56 13.25 -44.42
N ILE A 20 -71.69 12.69 -43.98
CA ILE A 20 -71.91 12.27 -42.59
C ILE A 20 -71.00 11.09 -42.22
N LEU A 21 -70.85 10.11 -43.11
CA LEU A 21 -69.94 8.98 -42.90
C LEU A 21 -68.48 9.44 -42.84
N ASP A 22 -68.07 10.35 -43.72
CA ASP A 22 -66.71 10.91 -43.71
C ASP A 22 -66.43 11.73 -42.44
N GLU A 23 -67.39 12.53 -41.96
CA GLU A 23 -67.26 13.26 -40.69
C GLU A 23 -67.19 12.33 -39.48
N ARG A 24 -68.03 11.27 -39.44
CA ARG A 24 -67.98 10.25 -38.38
C ARG A 24 -66.65 9.50 -38.38
N LEU A 25 -66.15 9.10 -39.54
CA LEU A 25 -64.87 8.41 -39.70
C LEU A 25 -63.69 9.31 -39.31
N LYS A 26 -63.74 10.62 -39.61
CA LYS A 26 -62.71 11.58 -39.18
C LYS A 26 -62.64 11.72 -37.67
N ILE A 27 -63.79 11.83 -37.00
CA ILE A 27 -63.86 11.97 -35.53
C ILE A 27 -63.35 10.68 -34.86
N GLU A 28 -63.77 9.51 -35.34
CA GLU A 28 -63.33 8.22 -34.80
C GLU A 28 -61.82 8.02 -34.98
N ARG A 29 -61.27 8.33 -36.16
CA ARG A 29 -59.82 8.31 -36.43
C ARG A 29 -59.05 9.31 -35.56
N ALA A 30 -59.58 10.51 -35.33
CA ALA A 30 -58.94 11.50 -34.46
C ALA A 30 -58.87 11.04 -33.00
N THR A 31 -59.94 10.43 -32.49
CA THR A 31 -59.96 9.88 -31.12
C THR A 31 -59.04 8.66 -30.97
N LEU A 32 -59.00 7.78 -31.99
CA LEU A 32 -58.12 6.62 -32.01
C LEU A 32 -56.64 7.04 -32.09
N ASN A 33 -56.30 8.00 -32.97
CA ASN A 33 -54.94 8.53 -33.07
C ASN A 33 -54.49 9.21 -31.77
N ARG A 34 -55.39 9.90 -31.06
CA ARG A 34 -55.10 10.48 -29.73
C ARG A 34 -54.83 9.38 -28.69
N LYS A 35 -55.65 8.33 -28.65
CA LYS A 35 -55.47 7.19 -27.72
C LYS A 35 -54.20 6.41 -28.03
N VAL A 36 -53.95 6.06 -29.30
CA VAL A 36 -52.73 5.37 -29.74
C VAL A 36 -51.49 6.20 -29.45
N ARG A 37 -51.54 7.51 -29.69
CA ARG A 37 -50.43 8.42 -29.33
C ARG A 37 -50.20 8.43 -27.82
N VAL A 38 -51.24 8.60 -26.99
CA VAL A 38 -51.07 8.57 -25.52
C VAL A 38 -50.48 7.24 -25.06
N ILE A 39 -51.00 6.11 -25.53
CA ILE A 39 -50.49 4.77 -25.20
C ILE A 39 -49.03 4.61 -25.62
N SER A 40 -48.69 5.04 -26.84
CA SER A 40 -47.32 4.97 -27.37
C SER A 40 -46.35 5.81 -26.54
N TRP A 41 -46.74 7.02 -26.16
CA TRP A 41 -45.92 7.89 -25.32
C TRP A 41 -45.77 7.34 -23.89
N THR A 42 -46.83 6.76 -23.31
CA THR A 42 -46.73 6.11 -21.99
C THR A 42 -45.82 4.88 -22.02
N ALA A 43 -45.87 4.08 -23.09
CA ALA A 43 -45.00 2.92 -23.25
C ALA A 43 -43.52 3.34 -23.41
N LEU A 44 -43.24 4.41 -24.16
CA LEU A 44 -41.89 4.96 -24.30
C LEU A 44 -41.33 5.49 -22.97
N ILE A 45 -42.16 6.18 -22.16
CA ILE A 45 -41.75 6.66 -20.84
C ILE A 45 -41.43 5.49 -19.91
N LEU A 46 -42.28 4.46 -19.88
CA LEU A 46 -42.05 3.28 -19.05
C LEU A 46 -40.78 2.53 -19.48
N ALA A 47 -40.54 2.40 -20.79
CA ALA A 47 -39.31 1.80 -21.31
C ALA A 47 -38.06 2.60 -20.92
N LEU A 48 -38.13 3.94 -20.94
CA LEU A 48 -37.02 4.81 -20.53
C LEU A 48 -36.74 4.71 -19.02
N VAL A 49 -37.79 4.69 -18.19
CA VAL A 49 -37.65 4.52 -16.74
C VAL A 49 -37.04 3.16 -16.41
N ALA A 50 -37.48 2.10 -17.10
CA ALA A 50 -36.88 0.78 -16.96
C ALA A 50 -35.40 0.78 -17.35
N LEU A 51 -35.04 1.40 -18.49
CA LEU A 51 -33.65 1.51 -18.94
C LEU A 51 -32.75 2.22 -17.92
N VAL A 52 -33.19 3.37 -17.40
CA VAL A 52 -32.44 4.14 -16.40
C VAL A 52 -32.35 3.37 -15.09
N GLY A 53 -33.43 2.72 -14.66
CA GLY A 53 -33.45 1.89 -13.45
C GLY A 53 -32.50 0.70 -13.55
N THR A 54 -32.50 -0.02 -14.68
CA THR A 54 -31.57 -1.13 -14.93
C THR A 54 -30.14 -0.63 -15.03
N GLY A 55 -29.88 0.48 -15.72
CA GLY A 55 -28.55 1.09 -15.79
C GLY A 55 -28.03 1.51 -14.42
N GLY A 56 -28.89 2.10 -13.58
CA GLY A 56 -28.56 2.47 -12.20
C GLY A 56 -28.31 1.27 -11.31
N LEU A 57 -29.09 0.19 -11.47
CA LEU A 57 -28.87 -1.07 -10.76
C LEU A 57 -27.57 -1.77 -11.18
N VAL A 58 -27.27 -1.79 -12.48
CA VAL A 58 -25.99 -2.32 -13.00
C VAL A 58 -24.83 -1.46 -12.51
N TYR A 59 -24.96 -0.14 -12.54
CA TYR A 59 -23.96 0.78 -12.01
C TYR A 59 -23.73 0.54 -10.51
N TYR A 60 -24.79 0.47 -9.71
CA TYR A 60 -24.73 0.20 -8.28
C TYR A 60 -24.10 -1.16 -7.98
N ALA A 61 -24.51 -2.21 -8.69
CA ALA A 61 -23.94 -3.54 -8.55
C ALA A 61 -22.46 -3.57 -8.94
N LEU A 62 -22.06 -2.90 -10.03
CA LEU A 62 -20.67 -2.82 -10.46
C LEU A 62 -19.81 -2.02 -9.47
N TYR A 63 -20.34 -0.95 -8.89
CA TYR A 63 -19.60 -0.11 -7.94
C TYR A 63 -19.44 -0.77 -6.56
N HIS A 64 -20.42 -1.53 -6.11
CA HIS A 64 -20.43 -2.13 -4.77
C HIS A 64 -20.00 -3.59 -4.71
N GLN A 65 -19.99 -4.33 -5.83
CA GLN A 65 -19.52 -5.73 -5.88
C GLN A 65 -18.10 -5.90 -6.41
N LEU A 66 -17.40 -4.82 -6.81
CA LEU A 66 -15.96 -4.92 -6.96
C LEU A 66 -15.38 -5.06 -5.54
N PRO A 67 -14.80 -6.22 -5.16
CA PRO A 67 -14.01 -6.29 -3.93
C PRO A 67 -13.02 -5.14 -4.02
N ALA A 68 -12.93 -4.34 -2.95
CA ALA A 68 -12.04 -3.18 -2.86
C ALA A 68 -10.79 -3.47 -3.68
N VAL A 69 -10.64 -2.76 -4.81
CA VAL A 69 -9.49 -2.89 -5.69
C VAL A 69 -8.29 -2.94 -4.77
N THR A 70 -7.60 -4.08 -4.81
CA THR A 70 -6.34 -4.38 -4.12
C THR A 70 -5.64 -3.07 -3.80
N SER A 71 -5.31 -2.81 -2.53
CA SER A 71 -4.45 -1.68 -2.18
C SER A 71 -3.34 -1.60 -3.22
N PRO A 72 -3.18 -0.48 -3.94
CA PRO A 72 -2.22 -0.41 -5.04
C PRO A 72 -0.85 -0.74 -4.45
N SER A 73 -0.39 -1.97 -4.65
CA SER A 73 0.85 -2.47 -4.10
C SER A 73 1.90 -2.37 -5.20
N LEU A 74 2.99 -1.70 -4.88
CA LEU A 74 4.15 -1.67 -5.75
C LEU A 74 4.89 -3.00 -5.62
N ARG A 75 4.91 -3.81 -6.69
CA ARG A 75 5.70 -5.04 -6.76
C ARG A 75 6.95 -4.79 -7.60
N THR A 76 8.11 -4.77 -6.96
CA THR A 76 9.41 -4.58 -7.60
C THR A 76 10.47 -5.35 -6.81
N HIS A 77 11.57 -5.72 -7.48
CA HIS A 77 12.77 -6.24 -6.81
C HIS A 77 13.60 -5.10 -6.21
N GLU A 78 13.47 -3.88 -6.74
CA GLU A 78 14.23 -2.71 -6.32
C GLU A 78 13.41 -1.43 -6.44
N LEU A 79 13.50 -0.58 -5.42
CA LEU A 79 13.03 0.79 -5.40
C LEU A 79 14.22 1.68 -5.07
N VAL A 80 14.62 2.55 -5.99
CA VAL A 80 15.73 3.49 -5.79
C VAL A 80 15.18 4.88 -5.44
N LEU A 81 15.70 5.48 -4.37
CA LEU A 81 15.45 6.87 -4.03
C LEU A 81 16.46 7.73 -4.77
N VAL A 82 15.99 8.62 -5.65
CA VAL A 82 16.84 9.50 -6.46
C VAL A 82 16.65 10.95 -6.01
N GLY A 83 17.76 11.67 -5.86
CA GLY A 83 17.80 13.08 -5.51
C GLY A 83 17.50 14.01 -6.71
N PRO A 84 17.36 15.33 -6.47
CA PRO A 84 17.03 16.29 -7.52
C PRO A 84 18.05 16.36 -8.66
N GLU A 85 19.30 16.01 -8.40
CA GLU A 85 20.41 16.06 -9.36
C GLU A 85 20.61 14.72 -10.08
N GLY A 86 19.77 13.72 -9.79
CA GLY A 86 19.88 12.37 -10.34
C GLY A 86 20.76 11.41 -9.52
N ASP A 87 21.28 11.86 -8.37
CA ASP A 87 22.08 11.08 -7.44
C ASP A 87 21.24 10.07 -6.65
N GLU A 88 21.73 8.85 -6.46
CA GLU A 88 21.03 7.84 -5.65
C GLU A 88 21.20 8.13 -4.16
N ARG A 89 20.09 8.34 -3.46
CA ARG A 89 20.03 8.61 -2.00
C ARG A 89 19.71 7.39 -1.16
N GLY A 90 19.43 6.26 -1.80
CA GLY A 90 19.12 5.02 -1.12
C GLY A 90 18.37 4.04 -2.00
N TYR A 91 18.17 2.83 -1.51
CA TYR A 91 17.37 1.82 -2.20
C TYR A 91 16.70 0.86 -1.22
N TRP A 92 15.59 0.28 -1.64
CA TRP A 92 14.97 -0.90 -1.04
C TRP A 92 15.01 -2.03 -2.06
N ARG A 93 15.76 -3.10 -1.78
CA ARG A 93 16.00 -4.19 -2.73
C ARG A 93 15.98 -5.56 -2.06
N VAL A 94 15.56 -6.58 -2.81
CA VAL A 94 15.88 -7.99 -2.54
C VAL A 94 16.90 -8.45 -3.57
N ASP A 95 18.04 -8.96 -3.14
CA ASP A 95 19.06 -9.50 -4.05
C ASP A 95 18.79 -10.95 -4.47
N ASP A 96 19.64 -11.49 -5.35
CA ASP A 96 19.53 -12.85 -5.89
C ASP A 96 19.69 -13.94 -4.80
N GLU A 97 20.24 -13.59 -3.64
CA GLU A 97 20.44 -14.47 -2.47
C GLU A 97 19.22 -14.44 -1.53
N GLY A 98 18.20 -13.63 -1.85
CA GLY A 98 17.00 -13.44 -1.04
C GLY A 98 17.20 -12.49 0.14
N THR A 99 18.30 -11.73 0.18
CA THR A 99 18.55 -10.74 1.23
C THR A 99 17.81 -9.44 0.91
N ALA A 100 16.83 -9.10 1.75
CA ALA A 100 16.15 -7.82 1.71
C ALA A 100 17.00 -6.74 2.40
N ARG A 101 17.20 -5.60 1.73
CA ARG A 101 17.94 -4.46 2.28
C ARG A 101 17.19 -3.15 2.04
N LEU A 102 17.17 -2.29 3.06
CA LEU A 102 16.84 -0.87 2.94
C LEU A 102 18.10 -0.07 3.29
N VAL A 103 18.58 0.73 2.34
CA VAL A 103 19.83 1.48 2.46
C VAL A 103 19.58 2.95 2.22
N LEU A 104 20.16 3.82 3.05
CA LEU A 104 20.25 5.26 2.81
C LEU A 104 21.71 5.67 2.60
N ARG A 105 21.91 6.54 1.61
CA ARG A 105 23.21 6.99 1.12
C ARG A 105 23.38 8.48 1.34
N ASP A 106 24.57 8.90 1.75
CA ASP A 106 24.92 10.31 1.86
C ASP A 106 25.23 10.95 0.48
N PRO A 107 25.44 12.27 0.40
CA PRO A 107 25.75 12.94 -0.87
C PRO A 107 27.05 12.50 -1.53
N ASP A 108 28.00 11.95 -0.78
CA ASP A 108 29.28 11.44 -1.30
C ASP A 108 29.15 10.03 -1.88
N GLY A 109 27.94 9.46 -1.84
CA GLY A 109 27.66 8.12 -2.34
C GLY A 109 27.91 7.01 -1.33
N VAL A 110 28.16 7.34 -0.05
CA VAL A 110 28.47 6.37 1.00
C VAL A 110 27.18 5.90 1.66
N ASP A 111 26.97 4.59 1.72
CA ASP A 111 25.85 4.01 2.44
C ASP A 111 26.00 4.24 3.96
N ARG A 112 25.10 5.01 4.57
CA ARG A 112 25.18 5.40 6.00
C ARG A 112 24.28 4.62 6.92
N LEU A 113 23.11 4.21 6.43
CA LEU A 113 22.13 3.43 7.18
C LEU A 113 21.78 2.20 6.37
N LYS A 114 21.86 1.02 6.98
CA LYS A 114 21.44 -0.23 6.34
C LYS A 114 20.54 -1.01 7.29
N LEU A 115 19.36 -1.40 6.83
CA LEU A 115 18.55 -2.46 7.42
C LEU A 115 18.68 -3.67 6.51
N THR A 116 18.93 -4.84 7.09
CA THR A 116 19.15 -6.09 6.36
C THR A 116 18.32 -7.20 6.99
N LEU A 117 17.69 -8.02 6.16
CA LEU A 117 17.10 -9.29 6.51
C LEU A 117 17.61 -10.33 5.50
N ARG A 118 18.41 -11.27 5.97
CA ARG A 118 18.96 -12.36 5.18
C ARG A 118 17.95 -13.48 5.03
N SER A 119 18.13 -14.32 4.01
CA SER A 119 17.27 -15.46 3.74
C SER A 119 17.30 -16.54 4.82
N ASN A 120 18.35 -16.60 5.66
CA ASN A 120 18.43 -17.48 6.83
C ASN A 120 17.76 -16.89 8.09
N GLY A 121 17.13 -15.72 8.01
CA GLY A 121 16.45 -15.07 9.14
C GLY A 121 17.35 -14.16 9.99
N GLU A 122 18.67 -14.15 9.74
CA GLU A 122 19.54 -13.14 10.34
C GLU A 122 19.12 -11.75 9.89
N GLN A 123 19.07 -10.82 10.83
CA GLN A 123 18.60 -9.47 10.57
C GLN A 123 19.40 -8.45 11.34
N GLY A 124 19.56 -7.26 10.79
CA GLY A 124 20.38 -6.25 11.43
C GLY A 124 20.19 -4.85 10.90
N VAL A 125 20.61 -3.90 11.73
CA VAL A 125 20.67 -2.47 11.43
C VAL A 125 22.10 -2.01 11.63
N SER A 126 22.66 -1.28 10.67
CA SER A 126 23.99 -0.70 10.80
C SER A 126 24.02 0.78 10.45
N PHE A 127 24.87 1.51 11.17
CA PHE A 127 25.18 2.91 10.94
C PHE A 127 26.66 3.03 10.63
N ALA A 128 27.00 3.65 9.50
CA ALA A 128 28.36 3.82 9.03
C ALA A 128 28.82 5.28 9.10
N ASP A 129 30.13 5.48 9.25
CA ASP A 129 30.75 6.80 9.16
C ASP A 129 31.00 7.23 7.70
N SER A 130 31.70 8.36 7.51
CA SER A 130 31.97 8.95 6.20
C SER A 130 32.93 8.16 5.33
N THR A 131 33.57 7.15 5.90
CA THR A 131 34.41 6.21 5.16
C THR A 131 33.64 4.97 4.74
N GLY A 132 32.36 4.84 5.14
CA GLY A 132 31.55 3.64 4.96
C GLY A 132 31.80 2.56 6.01
N SER A 133 32.63 2.84 7.02
CA SER A 133 32.91 1.90 8.10
C SER A 133 31.76 1.86 9.10
N ALA A 134 31.19 0.68 9.35
CA ALA A 134 30.15 0.49 10.35
C ALA A 134 30.68 0.88 11.76
N ARG A 135 29.96 1.77 12.44
CA ARG A 135 30.24 2.23 13.81
C ARG A 135 29.22 1.77 14.82
N VAL A 136 28.01 1.44 14.37
CA VAL A 136 26.96 0.85 15.20
C VAL A 136 26.35 -0.31 14.44
N VAL A 137 26.21 -1.46 15.08
CA VAL A 137 25.56 -2.64 14.51
C VAL A 137 24.63 -3.23 15.54
N LEU A 138 23.34 -3.31 15.22
CA LEU A 138 22.37 -4.17 15.89
C LEU A 138 22.18 -5.41 15.02
N GLY A 139 22.37 -6.60 15.57
CA GLY A 139 22.20 -7.87 14.88
C GLY A 139 21.36 -8.84 15.70
N TYR A 140 20.56 -9.63 15.00
CA TYR A 140 19.90 -10.84 15.48
C TYR A 140 20.35 -11.97 14.57
N LEU A 141 20.95 -13.01 15.14
CA LEU A 141 21.46 -14.16 14.41
C LEU A 141 20.43 -15.30 14.39
N ASP A 142 20.62 -16.25 13.48
CA ASP A 142 19.73 -17.41 13.31
C ASP A 142 19.73 -18.36 14.50
N ASP A 143 20.82 -18.39 15.28
CA ASP A 143 20.93 -19.09 16.57
C ASP A 143 20.12 -18.43 17.71
N GLY A 144 19.50 -17.27 17.46
CA GLY A 144 18.72 -16.51 18.44
C GLY A 144 19.54 -15.50 19.24
N SER A 145 20.85 -15.42 19.04
CA SER A 145 21.68 -14.40 19.69
C SER A 145 21.38 -13.01 19.16
N MET A 146 21.53 -12.01 20.03
CA MET A 146 21.34 -10.60 19.70
C MET A 146 22.55 -9.80 20.14
N THR A 147 22.94 -8.81 19.36
CA THR A 147 24.09 -7.97 19.67
C THR A 147 23.85 -6.53 19.26
N LEU A 148 24.16 -5.57 20.13
CA LEU A 148 24.35 -4.16 19.80
C LEU A 148 25.81 -3.80 20.06
N ALA A 149 26.56 -3.52 19.01
CA ALA A 149 27.98 -3.20 19.06
C ALA A 149 28.25 -1.75 18.63
N PHE A 150 29.19 -1.10 19.31
CA PHE A 150 29.74 0.21 18.96
C PHE A 150 31.23 0.06 18.66
N ALA A 151 31.70 0.59 17.53
CA ALA A 151 33.10 0.57 17.12
C ALA A 151 33.70 1.98 17.08
N ASP A 152 34.98 2.09 17.42
CA ASP A 152 35.74 3.35 17.29
C ASP A 152 36.11 3.64 15.83
N ALA A 153 36.79 4.77 15.57
CA ALA A 153 37.20 5.21 14.24
C ALA A 153 38.16 4.26 13.50
N ARG A 154 38.80 3.31 14.19
CA ARG A 154 39.68 2.30 13.58
C ARG A 154 38.92 1.03 13.21
N GLY A 155 37.61 0.97 13.52
CA GLY A 155 36.78 -0.23 13.34
C GLY A 155 36.86 -1.19 14.51
N GLN A 156 37.53 -0.81 15.61
CA GLN A 156 37.65 -1.67 16.78
C GLN A 156 36.39 -1.56 17.62
N THR A 157 35.72 -2.69 17.86
CA THR A 157 34.57 -2.76 18.77
C THR A 157 34.97 -2.36 20.19
N ARG A 158 34.24 -1.41 20.78
CA ARG A 158 34.50 -0.80 22.09
C ARG A 158 33.48 -1.15 23.13
N THR A 159 32.23 -1.32 22.71
CA THR A 159 31.12 -1.65 23.59
C THR A 159 30.23 -2.65 22.90
N VAL A 160 29.81 -3.68 23.63
CA VAL A 160 28.88 -4.70 23.14
C VAL A 160 27.81 -4.93 24.20
N LEU A 161 26.54 -4.81 23.83
CA LEU A 161 25.42 -5.36 24.58
C LEU A 161 24.98 -6.63 23.86
N GLY A 162 25.09 -7.78 24.51
CA GLY A 162 24.80 -9.09 23.94
C GLY A 162 23.72 -9.84 24.70
N LEU A 163 22.94 -10.63 23.97
CA LEU A 163 22.07 -11.68 24.46
C LEU A 163 22.47 -12.97 23.75
N ALA A 164 22.90 -13.97 24.51
CA ALA A 164 23.27 -15.27 23.98
C ALA A 164 22.03 -16.15 23.76
N PRO A 165 22.14 -17.22 22.95
CA PRO A 165 21.02 -18.15 22.69
C PRO A 165 20.47 -18.85 23.94
N ASP A 166 21.29 -18.99 24.98
CA ASP A 166 20.91 -19.56 26.27
C ASP A 166 20.34 -18.53 27.25
N GLU A 167 20.01 -17.33 26.76
CA GLU A 167 19.46 -16.20 27.51
C GLU A 167 20.46 -15.48 28.43
N ALA A 168 21.75 -15.86 28.43
CA ALA A 168 22.77 -15.10 29.12
C ALA A 168 22.91 -13.70 28.50
N SER A 169 22.93 -12.66 29.32
CA SER A 169 23.02 -11.26 28.88
C SER A 169 24.31 -10.61 29.35
N SER A 170 24.91 -9.76 28.51
CA SER A 170 26.18 -9.12 28.85
C SER A 170 26.33 -7.71 28.27
N LEU A 171 27.07 -6.88 28.99
CA LEU A 171 27.56 -5.58 28.58
C LEU A 171 29.08 -5.58 28.75
N LEU A 172 29.80 -5.49 27.63
CA LEU A 172 31.26 -5.55 27.57
C LEU A 172 31.82 -4.19 27.16
N PHE A 173 32.93 -3.80 27.79
CA PHE A 173 33.76 -2.67 27.40
C PHE A 173 35.19 -3.12 27.09
N ALA A 174 35.68 -2.76 25.90
CA ALA A 174 37.03 -3.07 25.43
C ALA A 174 37.91 -1.81 25.32
N ASP A 175 39.22 -1.98 25.37
CA ASP A 175 40.24 -0.95 25.15
C ASP A 175 40.54 -0.70 23.65
N PRO A 176 41.39 0.29 23.28
CA PRO A 176 41.73 0.56 21.87
C PRO A 176 42.46 -0.55 21.12
N ASN A 177 42.96 -1.57 21.84
CA ASN A 177 43.60 -2.74 21.27
C ASN A 177 42.65 -3.94 21.21
N GLY A 178 41.36 -3.75 21.55
CA GLY A 178 40.33 -4.79 21.58
C GLY A 178 40.35 -5.65 22.85
N GLY A 179 41.18 -5.32 23.84
CA GLY A 179 41.23 -6.07 25.10
C GLY A 179 40.05 -5.73 25.99
N THR A 180 39.29 -6.73 26.45
CA THR A 180 38.20 -6.54 27.42
C THR A 180 38.73 -5.92 28.71
N ARG A 181 38.06 -4.86 29.18
CA ARG A 181 38.41 -4.12 30.43
C ARG A 181 37.28 -4.07 31.45
N ALA A 182 36.05 -4.33 31.05
CA ALA A 182 34.96 -4.55 31.99
C ALA A 182 33.87 -5.41 31.35
N VAL A 183 33.22 -6.23 32.16
CA VAL A 183 32.01 -6.97 31.78
C VAL A 183 31.00 -6.89 32.92
N LEU A 184 29.75 -6.61 32.59
CA LEU A 184 28.59 -6.80 33.47
C LEU A 184 27.66 -7.79 32.76
N GLY A 185 27.11 -8.77 33.47
CA GLY A 185 26.20 -9.73 32.85
C GLY A 185 25.33 -10.46 33.85
N VAL A 186 24.46 -11.28 33.29
CA VAL A 186 23.64 -12.26 34.00
C VAL A 186 23.74 -13.55 33.20
N GLU A 187 24.22 -14.61 33.83
CA GLU A 187 24.29 -15.94 33.23
C GLU A 187 22.88 -16.53 33.03
N SER A 188 22.78 -17.60 32.25
CA SER A 188 21.51 -18.28 31.96
C SER A 188 20.81 -18.87 33.21
N ASP A 189 21.56 -19.10 34.29
CA ASP A 189 21.01 -19.52 35.59
C ASP A 189 20.59 -18.34 36.50
N GLY A 190 20.70 -17.11 36.02
CA GLY A 190 20.38 -15.89 36.75
C GLY A 190 21.52 -15.34 37.61
N THR A 191 22.69 -15.99 37.62
CA THR A 191 23.85 -15.52 38.39
C THR A 191 24.36 -14.20 37.83
N PRO A 192 24.44 -13.12 38.63
CA PRO A 192 25.02 -11.87 38.17
C PRO A 192 26.54 -12.00 38.06
N THR A 193 27.10 -11.57 36.94
CA THR A 193 28.55 -11.50 36.72
C THR A 193 29.00 -10.06 36.61
N PHE A 194 30.10 -9.75 37.28
CA PHE A 194 30.81 -8.50 37.14
C PHE A 194 32.30 -8.77 37.13
N TRP A 195 32.95 -8.38 36.04
CA TRP A 195 34.39 -8.50 35.89
C TRP A 195 35.00 -7.12 35.66
N TRP A 196 35.95 -6.77 36.52
CA TRP A 196 36.83 -5.62 36.36
C TRP A 196 38.25 -6.06 36.76
N PRO A 197 39.30 -5.63 36.02
CA PRO A 197 40.66 -5.88 36.42
C PRO A 197 40.96 -5.00 37.65
N SER A 198 41.05 -5.60 38.83
CA SER A 198 41.50 -4.91 40.03
C SER A 198 42.90 -4.33 39.78
N LEU A 199 43.04 -3.01 39.91
CA LEU A 199 44.34 -2.38 40.10
C LEU A 199 44.97 -2.99 41.35
N THR A 200 46.00 -3.81 41.18
CA THR A 200 46.92 -4.14 42.26
C THR A 200 47.70 -2.86 42.57
N THR A 201 47.16 -2.04 43.46
CA THR A 201 47.94 -0.98 44.10
C THR A 201 48.95 -1.67 45.02
N SER A 202 50.10 -2.06 44.48
CA SER A 202 51.28 -2.41 45.28
C SER A 202 51.85 -1.12 45.87
N ALA A 203 51.22 -0.62 46.93
CA ALA A 203 51.89 0.29 47.83
C ALA A 203 52.87 -0.57 48.66
N GLU A 204 54.12 -0.70 48.20
CA GLU A 204 55.21 -1.02 49.11
C GLU A 204 55.30 0.13 50.13
N PRO A 205 55.16 -0.13 51.45
CA PRO A 205 55.59 0.83 52.43
C PRO A 205 57.11 0.91 52.34
N GLY A 206 57.61 2.02 51.81
CA GLY A 206 59.03 2.35 51.87
C GLY A 206 59.51 2.21 53.30
N ASN A 207 60.53 1.37 53.52
CA ASN A 207 61.23 1.38 54.78
C ASN A 207 61.81 2.80 54.97
N GLY A 208 61.54 3.37 56.14
CA GLY A 208 62.17 4.59 56.59
C GLY A 208 63.01 4.24 57.82
N ASN A 209 64.32 4.42 57.65
CA ASN A 209 65.41 4.48 58.64
C ASN A 209 65.68 3.27 59.55
#